data_AF-A0A838JAD4-F1
#
_entry.id   AF-A0A838JAD4-F1
#
_cell.length_a   1.000
_cell.length_b   1.000
_cell.length_c   1.000
_cell.angle_alpha   90.00
_cell.angle_beta   90.00
_cell.angle_gamma   90.00
#
_symmetry.space_group_name_H-M   'P 1'
#
loop_
_entity.id
_entity.type
_entity.pdbx_description
1 polymer ?
#
loop_
_entity_poly.entity_id
_entity_poly.type
_entity_poly.pdbx_seq_one_letter_code
_entity_poly.pdbx_strand_id
1 'polypeptide(L)'
;MKTGGLSRERLVRLHTSMTGYVERGEVPGIVTLVSRHGEVHVDAVGHTSLDAPDPVRRDTIFRIASMSKPITAAATMILVEEGKLRLSDAVQKWLPELADRKVLKRIDAPLDETVPAQRPITVRDLLTFTMGYGLLLTPTGEYPIL
;
A
#
# COMPACT_ATOMS: atom_id res chain seq x y z
N MET A 1 13.26 -26.82 -21.33
CA MET A 1 12.64 -25.79 -20.46
C MET A 1 13.11 -24.43 -20.97
N LYS A 2 12.22 -23.52 -21.39
CA LYS A 2 12.66 -22.17 -21.80
C LYS A 2 13.18 -21.47 -20.54
N THR A 3 14.39 -20.95 -20.57
CA THR A 3 14.90 -20.06 -19.52
C THR A 3 13.98 -18.82 -19.50
N GLY A 4 13.60 -18.35 -18.31
CA GLY A 4 12.73 -17.19 -18.16
C GLY A 4 13.41 -15.87 -18.54
N GLY A 5 14.67 -15.95 -18.95
CA GLY A 5 15.47 -14.87 -19.51
C GLY A 5 15.98 -13.92 -18.43
N LEU A 6 16.15 -14.40 -17.19
CA LEU A 6 16.83 -13.63 -16.16
C LEU A 6 18.34 -13.66 -16.41
N SER A 7 18.97 -12.48 -16.42
CA SER A 7 20.42 -12.36 -16.57
C SER A 7 21.10 -12.66 -15.23
N ARG A 8 21.89 -13.74 -15.16
CA ARG A 8 22.65 -14.11 -13.96
C ARG A 8 23.54 -12.98 -13.46
N GLU A 9 24.21 -12.27 -14.37
CA GLU A 9 25.06 -11.13 -14.03
C GLU A 9 24.27 -10.00 -13.36
N ARG A 10 23.04 -9.73 -13.82
CA ARG A 10 22.15 -8.74 -13.19
C ARG A 10 21.60 -9.21 -11.85
N LEU A 11 21.34 -10.50 -11.68
CA LEU A 11 20.92 -11.07 -10.40
C LEU A 11 22.04 -10.97 -9.36
N VAL A 12 23.30 -11.20 -9.74
CA VAL A 12 24.46 -10.97 -8.86
C VAL A 12 24.55 -9.50 -8.46
N ARG A 13 24.36 -8.56 -9.40
CA ARG A 13 24.33 -7.12 -9.06
C ARG A 13 23.19 -6.77 -8.11
N LEU A 14 22.02 -7.37 -8.29
CA LEU A 14 20.89 -7.18 -7.39
C LEU A 14 21.24 -7.65 -5.97
N HIS A 15 21.79 -8.86 -5.83
CA HIS A 15 22.28 -9.39 -4.56
C HIS A 15 23.28 -8.43 -3.91
N THR A 16 24.34 -8.03 -4.63
CA THR A 16 25.36 -7.10 -4.11
C THR A 16 24.76 -5.79 -3.62
N SER A 17 23.82 -5.20 -4.35
CA SER A 17 23.14 -3.98 -3.93
C SER A 17 22.30 -4.17 -2.67
N MET A 18 21.54 -5.28 -2.57
CA MET A 18 20.71 -5.57 -1.39
C MET A 18 21.56 -5.86 -0.15
N THR A 19 22.62 -6.66 -0.30
CA THR A 19 23.59 -6.91 0.77
C THR A 19 24.22 -5.61 1.26
N GLY A 20 24.58 -4.70 0.35
CA GLY A 20 25.16 -3.41 0.73
C GLY A 20 24.23 -2.55 1.60
N TYR A 21 22.90 -2.58 1.42
CA TYR A 21 21.97 -1.88 2.31
C TYR A 21 21.99 -2.45 3.74
N VAL A 22 22.11 -3.77 3.87
CA VAL A 22 22.21 -4.45 5.17
C VAL A 22 23.55 -4.16 5.83
N GLU A 23 24.66 -4.26 5.09
CA GLU A 23 26.02 -4.01 5.61
C GLU A 23 26.20 -2.56 6.10
N ARG A 24 25.51 -1.60 5.49
CA ARG A 24 25.49 -0.19 5.94
C ARG A 24 24.52 0.07 7.10
N GLY A 25 23.77 -0.93 7.55
CA GLY A 25 22.82 -0.80 8.66
C GLY A 25 21.56 0.01 8.33
N GLU A 26 21.23 0.21 7.06
CA GLU A 26 20.04 0.98 6.65
C GLU A 26 18.74 0.20 6.91
N VAL A 27 18.81 -1.13 6.78
CA VAL A 27 17.75 -2.08 7.11
C VAL A 27 18.35 -3.35 7.71
N PRO A 28 17.64 -4.05 8.61
CA PRO A 28 18.19 -5.26 9.25
C PRO A 28 18.29 -6.45 8.28
N GLY A 29 17.36 -6.56 7.33
CA GLY A 29 17.33 -7.64 6.36
C GLY A 29 16.35 -7.40 5.22
N ILE A 30 16.58 -8.07 4.09
CA ILE A 30 15.85 -7.90 2.84
C ILE A 30 15.58 -9.28 2.24
N VAL A 31 14.37 -9.48 1.71
CA VAL A 31 14.03 -10.58 0.81
C VAL A 31 13.63 -9.99 -0.54
N THR A 32 14.25 -10.47 -1.62
CA THR A 32 13.95 -10.03 -2.99
C THR A 32 13.47 -11.22 -3.82
N LEU A 33 12.41 -11.02 -4.63
CA LEU A 33 11.89 -12.03 -5.53
C LEU A 33 11.68 -11.43 -6.93
N VAL A 34 12.21 -12.11 -7.95
CA VAL A 34 11.96 -11.80 -9.36
C VAL A 34 11.36 -13.03 -10.02
N SER A 35 10.18 -12.87 -10.63
CA SER A 35 9.48 -13.93 -11.37
C SER A 35 9.24 -13.49 -12.80
N ARG A 36 9.67 -14.30 -13.78
CA ARG A 36 9.46 -14.03 -15.21
C ARG A 36 9.36 -15.34 -15.98
N HIS A 37 8.28 -15.49 -16.75
CA HIS A 37 8.08 -16.64 -17.66
C HIS A 37 8.29 -18.01 -16.98
N GLY A 38 7.86 -18.14 -15.72
CA GLY A 38 8.01 -19.37 -14.92
C GLY A 38 9.37 -19.56 -14.24
N GLU A 39 10.36 -18.70 -14.52
CA GLU A 39 11.62 -18.65 -13.76
C GLU A 39 11.45 -17.76 -12.53
N VAL A 40 11.83 -18.27 -11.35
CA VAL A 40 11.79 -17.53 -10.09
C VAL A 40 13.17 -17.49 -9.49
N HIS A 41 13.65 -16.28 -9.20
CA HIS A 41 14.84 -16.04 -8.39
C HIS A 41 14.43 -15.43 -7.07
N VAL A 42 14.93 -15.99 -5.97
CA VAL A 42 14.74 -15.46 -4.61
C VAL A 42 16.09 -15.32 -3.95
N ASP A 43 16.27 -14.21 -3.26
CA ASP A 43 17.45 -13.89 -2.48
C ASP A 43 17.04 -13.31 -1.12
N ALA A 44 17.79 -13.63 -0.08
CA ALA A 44 17.50 -13.23 1.29
C ALA A 44 18.82 -12.91 2.02
N VAL A 45 18.92 -11.69 2.56
CA VAL A 45 20.14 -11.17 3.18
C VAL A 45 19.82 -10.46 4.49
N GLY A 46 20.67 -10.65 5.51
CA GLY A 46 20.50 -10.03 6.83
C GLY A 46 19.57 -10.78 7.79
N HIS A 47 19.01 -10.04 8.74
CA HIS A 47 18.28 -10.55 9.90
C HIS A 47 16.90 -9.89 10.05
N THR A 48 16.03 -10.51 10.83
CA THR A 48 14.64 -10.08 11.02
C THR A 48 14.50 -8.77 11.81
N SER A 49 15.50 -8.40 12.60
CA SER A 49 15.57 -7.13 13.32
C SER A 49 17.03 -6.70 13.55
N LEU A 50 17.23 -5.48 14.06
CA LEU A 50 18.57 -4.98 14.38
C LEU A 50 19.20 -5.70 15.59
N ASP A 51 18.36 -6.17 16.52
CA ASP A 51 18.80 -6.74 17.79
C ASP A 51 18.73 -8.28 17.84
N ALA A 52 18.08 -8.92 16.85
CA ALA A 52 17.92 -10.37 16.80
C ALA A 52 18.83 -11.02 15.75
N PRO A 53 19.47 -12.15 16.08
CA PRO A 53 20.34 -12.87 15.15
C PRO A 53 19.58 -13.74 14.14
N ASP A 54 18.24 -13.74 14.16
CA ASP A 54 17.46 -14.62 13.29
C ASP A 54 17.54 -14.15 11.83
N PRO A 55 18.07 -14.96 10.91
CA PRO A 55 18.23 -14.57 9.51
C PRO A 55 16.86 -14.40 8.84
N VAL A 56 16.73 -13.43 7.94
CA VAL A 56 15.56 -13.39 7.05
C VAL A 56 15.58 -14.59 6.11
N ARG A 57 14.39 -15.12 5.83
CA ARG A 57 14.15 -16.23 4.94
C ARG A 57 13.03 -15.86 3.98
N ARG A 58 12.89 -16.62 2.89
CA ARG A 58 11.83 -16.43 1.89
C ARG A 58 10.42 -16.36 2.50
N ASP A 59 10.20 -17.10 3.58
CA ASP A 59 8.93 -17.25 4.29
C ASP A 59 8.84 -16.39 5.56
N THR A 60 9.81 -15.50 5.81
CA THR A 60 9.72 -14.52 6.90
C THR A 60 8.46 -13.66 6.73
N ILE A 61 7.71 -13.50 7.81
CA ILE A 61 6.50 -12.69 7.84
C ILE A 61 6.89 -11.21 7.99
N PHE A 62 6.49 -10.39 7.03
CA PHE A 62 6.68 -8.93 7.06
C PHE A 62 5.36 -8.21 7.28
N ARG A 63 5.40 -7.10 8.03
CA ARG A 63 4.29 -6.14 8.06
C ARG A 63 4.25 -5.38 6.73
N ILE A 64 3.25 -5.67 5.90
CA ILE A 64 3.18 -5.17 4.52
C ILE A 64 2.55 -3.77 4.36
N ALA A 65 2.05 -3.17 5.46
CA ALA A 65 1.46 -1.84 5.49
C ALA A 65 0.48 -1.57 4.31
N SER A 66 0.71 -0.50 3.54
CA SER A 66 -0.17 -0.13 2.43
C SER A 66 -0.23 -1.16 1.29
N MET A 67 0.65 -2.17 1.22
CA MET A 67 0.51 -3.26 0.25
C MET A 67 -0.69 -4.17 0.54
N SER A 68 -1.40 -3.99 1.65
CA SER A 68 -2.72 -4.60 1.86
C SER A 68 -3.81 -4.04 0.93
N LYS A 69 -3.61 -2.84 0.35
CA LYS A 69 -4.62 -2.16 -0.49
C LYS A 69 -4.95 -2.94 -1.78
N PRO A 70 -3.98 -3.42 -2.59
CA PRO A 70 -4.29 -4.26 -3.75
C PRO A 70 -5.05 -5.55 -3.40
N ILE A 71 -4.78 -6.16 -2.24
CA ILE A 71 -5.50 -7.35 -1.77
C ILE A 71 -6.98 -7.01 -1.53
N THR A 72 -7.23 -5.89 -0.84
CA THR A 72 -8.59 -5.40 -0.59
C THR A 72 -9.29 -5.01 -1.90
N ALA A 73 -8.56 -4.37 -2.83
CA ALA A 73 -9.10 -4.02 -4.14
C ALA A 73 -9.51 -5.25 -4.95
N ALA A 74 -8.70 -6.31 -4.94
CA ALA A 74 -9.05 -7.58 -5.59
C ALA A 74 -10.31 -8.20 -4.97
N ALA A 75 -10.42 -8.23 -3.63
CA ALA A 75 -11.63 -8.71 -2.95
C ALA A 75 -12.88 -7.90 -3.34
N THR A 76 -12.76 -6.56 -3.44
CA THR A 76 -13.85 -5.70 -3.91
C THR A 76 -14.21 -6.00 -5.36
N MET A 77 -13.23 -6.24 -6.25
CA MET A 77 -13.49 -6.56 -7.66
C MET A 77 -14.18 -7.91 -7.83
N ILE A 78 -13.90 -8.91 -6.99
CA ILE A 78 -14.66 -10.19 -6.97
C ILE A 78 -16.15 -9.91 -6.71
N LEU A 79 -16.48 -9.05 -5.74
CA LEU A 79 -17.88 -8.68 -5.47
C LEU A 79 -18.52 -7.90 -6.63
N VAL A 80 -17.72 -7.14 -7.40
CA VAL A 80 -18.19 -6.46 -8.62
C VAL A 80 -18.49 -7.48 -9.72
N GLU A 81 -17.62 -8.46 -9.94
CA GLU A 81 -17.83 -9.55 -10.92
C GLU A 81 -19.04 -10.41 -10.58
N GLU A 82 -19.28 -10.67 -9.29
CA GLU A 82 -20.48 -11.36 -8.79
C GLU A 82 -21.76 -10.51 -8.83
N GLY A 83 -21.68 -9.24 -9.26
CA GLY A 83 -22.82 -8.32 -9.34
C GLY A 83 -23.37 -7.87 -7.97
N LYS A 84 -22.65 -8.11 -6.88
CA LYS A 84 -23.02 -7.70 -5.51
C LYS A 84 -22.69 -6.24 -5.22
N LEU A 85 -21.70 -5.69 -5.93
CA LEU A 85 -21.33 -4.27 -5.93
C LEU A 85 -21.24 -3.75 -7.36
N ARG A 86 -21.45 -2.45 -7.55
CA ARG A 86 -21.07 -1.74 -8.77
C ARG A 86 -20.07 -0.65 -8.42
N LEU A 87 -19.10 -0.42 -9.31
CA LEU A 87 -18.13 0.66 -9.14
C LEU A 87 -18.78 2.04 -9.00
N SER A 88 -19.96 2.24 -9.57
CA SER A 88 -20.76 3.47 -9.50
C SER A 88 -21.64 3.57 -8.26
N ASP A 89 -21.76 2.52 -7.44
CA ASP A 89 -22.62 2.56 -6.27
C ASP A 89 -22.11 3.57 -5.25
N ALA A 90 -23.02 4.35 -4.67
CA ALA A 90 -22.71 5.23 -3.57
C ALA A 90 -22.47 4.40 -2.29
N VAL A 91 -21.34 4.64 -1.61
CA VAL A 91 -20.91 3.80 -0.48
C VAL A 91 -21.77 3.99 0.76
N GLN A 92 -22.50 5.11 0.86
CA GLN A 92 -23.39 5.42 1.98
C GLN A 92 -24.50 4.39 2.21
N LYS A 93 -24.80 3.54 1.21
CA LYS A 93 -25.68 2.37 1.37
C LYS A 93 -25.18 1.40 2.45
N TRP A 94 -23.87 1.30 2.63
CA TRP A 94 -23.21 0.42 3.61
C TRP A 94 -22.47 1.19 4.71
N LEU A 95 -22.03 2.42 4.40
CA LEU A 95 -21.26 3.29 5.28
C LEU A 95 -22.02 4.61 5.51
N PRO A 96 -23.15 4.60 6.23
CA PRO A 96 -23.98 5.80 6.42
C PRO A 96 -23.25 6.95 7.11
N GLU A 97 -22.21 6.67 7.89
CA GLU A 97 -21.32 7.68 8.49
C GLU A 97 -20.55 8.50 7.44
N LEU A 98 -20.47 8.02 6.20
CA LEU A 98 -19.92 8.75 5.05
C LEU A 98 -20.99 9.49 4.25
N ALA A 99 -22.25 9.54 4.67
CA ALA A 99 -23.27 10.38 4.04
C ALA A 99 -23.07 11.87 4.40
N ASP A 100 -23.62 12.77 3.57
CA ASP A 100 -23.73 14.22 3.82
C ASP A 100 -22.46 14.90 4.36
N ARG A 101 -21.30 14.40 3.92
CA ARG A 101 -20.00 14.88 4.36
C ARG A 101 -19.84 16.36 4.03
N LYS A 102 -19.14 17.05 4.91
CA LYS A 102 -18.64 18.40 4.68
C LYS A 102 -17.15 18.34 4.36
N VAL A 103 -16.70 19.27 3.51
CA VAL A 103 -15.31 19.40 3.07
C VAL A 103 -14.80 20.72 3.60
N LEU A 104 -13.64 20.69 4.26
CA LEU A 104 -13.00 21.90 4.74
C LEU A 104 -12.56 22.78 3.56
N LYS A 105 -12.81 24.09 3.63
CA LYS A 105 -12.47 25.00 2.52
C LYS A 105 -10.97 25.16 2.31
N ARG A 106 -10.20 25.12 3.41
CA ARG A 106 -8.73 25.22 3.44
C ARG A 106 -8.22 24.37 4.59
N ILE A 107 -7.03 23.79 4.43
CA ILE A 107 -6.41 22.94 5.44
C ILE A 107 -6.29 23.57 6.84
N ASP A 108 -6.13 24.89 6.90
CA ASP A 108 -5.91 25.68 8.12
C ASP A 108 -7.16 26.43 8.60
N ALA A 109 -8.31 26.24 7.95
CA ALA A 109 -9.56 26.88 8.34
C ALA A 109 -10.15 26.22 9.60
N PRO A 110 -10.92 26.96 10.42
CA PRO A 110 -11.72 26.39 11.51
C PRO A 110 -12.56 25.19 11.05
N LEU A 111 -12.73 24.18 11.91
CA LEU A 111 -13.39 22.90 11.55
C LEU A 111 -14.85 23.05 11.10
N ASP A 112 -15.52 24.14 11.48
CA ASP A 112 -16.88 24.47 11.05
C ASP A 112 -16.92 25.22 9.71
N GLU A 113 -15.80 25.77 9.24
CA GLU A 113 -15.68 26.48 7.96
C GLU A 113 -15.58 25.50 6.78
N THR A 114 -16.73 24.91 6.46
CA THR A 114 -16.85 23.84 5.48
C THR A 114 -17.84 24.17 4.37
N VAL A 115 -17.77 23.40 3.28
CA VAL A 115 -18.78 23.34 2.23
C VAL A 115 -19.34 21.92 2.15
N PRO A 116 -20.59 21.71 1.73
CA PRO A 116 -21.09 20.36 1.48
C PRO A 116 -20.28 19.68 0.38
N ALA A 117 -20.05 18.36 0.50
CA ALA A 117 -19.47 17.59 -0.59
C ALA A 117 -20.39 17.62 -1.82
N GLN A 118 -19.82 17.81 -3.01
CA GLN A 118 -20.59 18.02 -4.25
C GLN A 118 -21.34 16.76 -4.73
N ARG A 119 -20.90 15.57 -4.31
CA ARG A 119 -21.51 14.29 -4.65
C ARG A 119 -21.17 13.20 -3.61
N PRO A 120 -21.93 12.08 -3.56
CA PRO A 120 -21.56 10.90 -2.79
C PRO A 120 -20.22 10.29 -3.21
N ILE A 121 -19.56 9.60 -2.27
CA ILE A 121 -18.38 8.75 -2.57
C ILE A 121 -18.92 7.48 -3.22
N THR A 122 -18.29 7.07 -4.32
CA THR A 122 -18.58 5.81 -4.99
C THR A 122 -17.57 4.72 -4.60
N VAL A 123 -17.89 3.45 -4.85
CA VAL A 123 -16.93 2.35 -4.70
C VAL A 123 -15.67 2.61 -5.52
N ARG A 124 -15.80 3.14 -6.75
CA ARG A 124 -14.66 3.54 -7.58
C ARG A 124 -13.76 4.55 -6.86
N ASP A 125 -14.34 5.57 -6.24
CA ASP A 125 -13.55 6.61 -5.55
C ASP A 125 -12.69 6.05 -4.42
N LEU A 126 -13.19 5.03 -3.71
CA LEU A 126 -12.41 4.33 -2.68
C LEU A 126 -11.21 3.60 -3.30
N LEU A 127 -11.43 2.89 -4.41
CA LEU A 127 -10.39 2.11 -5.09
C LEU A 127 -9.33 2.98 -5.79
N THR A 128 -9.72 4.18 -6.23
CA THR A 128 -8.85 5.11 -6.97
C THR A 128 -8.35 6.28 -6.12
N PHE A 129 -8.62 6.29 -4.81
CA PHE A 129 -8.20 7.36 -3.89
C PHE A 129 -8.70 8.76 -4.32
N THR A 130 -9.91 8.84 -4.88
CA THR A 130 -10.55 10.10 -5.33
C THR A 130 -11.75 10.48 -4.46
N MET A 131 -11.78 9.97 -3.23
CA MET A 131 -12.90 10.10 -2.29
C MET A 131 -12.89 11.42 -1.49
N GLY A 132 -11.94 12.32 -1.76
CA GLY A 132 -11.83 13.64 -1.11
C GLY A 132 -11.10 13.63 0.24
N TYR A 133 -10.55 12.49 0.65
CA TYR A 133 -9.77 12.37 1.88
C TYR A 133 -8.30 12.70 1.61
N GLY A 134 -7.72 13.55 2.46
CA GLY A 134 -6.28 13.80 2.53
C GLY A 134 -5.63 12.97 3.63
N LEU A 135 -4.30 12.90 3.60
CA LEU A 135 -3.48 12.35 4.67
C LEU A 135 -2.51 13.43 5.13
N LEU A 136 -2.58 13.80 6.41
CA LEU A 136 -1.61 14.72 7.03
C LEU A 136 -0.57 13.89 7.76
N LEU A 137 0.67 13.98 7.28
CA LEU A 137 1.84 13.30 7.83
C LEU A 137 2.74 14.26 8.63
N THR A 138 2.25 15.47 8.92
CA THR A 138 2.95 16.46 9.74
C THR A 138 2.74 16.19 11.23
N PRO A 139 3.62 16.71 12.11
CA PRO A 139 3.41 16.65 13.55
C PRO A 139 2.06 17.26 13.97
N THR A 140 1.45 16.72 15.03
CA THR A 140 0.19 17.21 15.60
C THR A 140 0.28 18.69 16.01
N GLY A 141 -0.76 19.48 15.72
CA GLY A 141 -0.87 20.88 16.14
C GLY A 141 -0.52 21.96 15.10
N GLU A 142 -0.02 21.61 13.92
CA GLU A 142 0.21 22.58 12.83
C GLU A 142 -1.08 22.95 12.08
N TYR A 143 -2.05 22.04 12.02
CA TYR A 143 -3.32 22.23 11.34
C TYR A 143 -4.48 21.87 12.28
N PRO A 144 -5.65 22.51 12.13
CA PRO A 144 -6.84 22.20 12.94
C PRO A 144 -7.40 20.78 12.68
N ILE A 145 -6.87 20.08 11.66
CA ILE A 145 -7.25 18.72 11.26
C ILE A 145 -6.21 17.70 11.77
N LEU A 146 -5.85 17.78 13.05
CA LEU A 146 -5.24 16.75 13.92
C LEU A 146 -4.79 17.41 15.23
#